data_AF-A0A8H4NYU6-F1
#
_entry.id   AF-A0A8H4NYU6-F1
#
_cell.length_a   1.000
_cell.length_b   1.000
_cell.length_c   1.000
_cell.angle_alpha   90.00
_cell.angle_beta   90.00
_cell.angle_gamma   90.00
#
_symmetry.space_group_name_H-M   'P 1'
#
loop_
_entity.id
_entity.type
_entity.pdbx_description
1 polymer ?
#
loop_
_entity_poly.entity_id
_entity_poly.type
_entity_poly.pdbx_seq_one_letter_code
_entity_poly.pdbx_strand_id
1 'polypeptide(L)'
;MNHFVEQQSIRSSLTVSNPKCIDEIRQGSPPTTPMVEDLTVSKWTDFSLQTLSGSVGNILQEQVTPPRGIPSGPLTLNNLGDIEDMLKSRIWPLLWEPNLKGAEVLRRQLGNSYPEVSIRTTNSISGVRCPCQSFTLPGDRDQARLFVGICLSATAWKSKYLSERRLNADQPIRRIATYCLHADRRYGFILTSEELVVVCVSSATRNLEDPCQLEWEAIPWAAQGGQDLTVPLSLWFMTMMSLNRDYRRICSSRQLLPMNHWVRQYNTQGQPVFRHHISGREVVDYPFGASTRDITGAN
;
A
#
# COMPACT_ATOMS: atom_id res chain seq x y z
N MET A 1 -3.55 9.36 39.92
CA MET A 1 -2.48 9.86 39.01
C MET A 1 -2.95 9.61 37.58
N ASN A 2 -3.33 10.67 36.85
CA ASN A 2 -3.64 10.55 35.43
C ASN A 2 -2.32 10.35 34.67
N HIS A 3 -2.08 9.14 34.16
CA HIS A 3 -1.00 8.93 33.20
C HIS A 3 -1.38 9.66 31.90
N PHE A 4 -0.74 10.82 31.66
CA PHE A 4 -0.75 11.44 30.35
C PHE A 4 -0.15 10.44 29.35
N VAL A 5 -0.97 10.01 28.40
CA VAL A 5 -0.50 9.22 27.27
C VAL A 5 0.06 10.21 26.27
N GLU A 6 1.36 10.14 26.02
CA GLU A 6 2.02 10.99 25.03
C GLU A 6 1.47 10.67 23.63
N GLN A 7 0.87 11.68 23.00
CA GLN A 7 0.36 11.60 21.65
C GLN A 7 1.42 12.12 20.68
N GLN A 8 1.40 11.60 19.46
CA GLN A 8 2.23 12.09 18.37
C GLN A 8 1.45 12.08 17.05
N SER A 9 1.92 12.82 16.06
CA SER A 9 1.31 12.78 14.73
C SER A 9 1.47 11.40 14.08
N ILE A 10 0.51 11.02 13.23
CA ILE A 10 0.60 9.79 12.42
C ILE A 10 1.92 9.75 11.64
N ARG A 11 2.37 10.88 11.08
CA ARG A 11 3.67 10.96 10.40
C ARG A 11 4.82 10.53 11.30
N SER A 12 4.87 11.07 12.52
CA SER A 12 5.95 10.76 13.46
C SER A 12 5.89 9.30 13.90
N SER A 13 4.69 8.76 14.16
CA SER A 13 4.54 7.36 14.57
C SER A 13 4.94 6.35 13.50
N LEU A 14 4.76 6.70 12.23
CA LEU A 14 4.99 5.78 11.10
C LEU A 14 6.37 5.92 10.46
N THR A 15 7.16 6.91 10.85
CA THR A 15 8.51 7.15 10.31
C THR A 15 9.64 6.71 11.25
N VAL A 16 9.31 5.91 12.25
CA VAL A 16 10.27 5.32 13.19
C VAL A 16 11.19 4.30 12.49
N SER A 17 12.38 4.09 13.07
CA SER A 17 13.33 3.09 12.60
C SER A 17 12.72 1.68 12.64
N ASN A 18 12.89 0.92 11.55
CA ASN A 18 12.60 -0.51 11.56
C ASN A 18 13.65 -1.28 12.38
N PRO A 19 13.31 -2.47 12.93
CA PRO A 19 14.29 -3.32 13.59
C PRO A 19 15.38 -3.75 12.60
N LYS A 20 16.61 -3.93 13.11
CA LYS A 20 17.69 -4.52 12.31
C LYS A 20 17.38 -5.99 12.05
N CYS A 21 17.52 -6.43 10.80
CA CYS A 21 17.29 -7.80 10.39
C CYS A 21 18.60 -8.48 10.01
N ILE A 22 18.82 -9.69 10.50
CA ILE A 22 19.91 -10.58 10.11
C ILE A 22 19.26 -11.71 9.30
N ASP A 23 19.43 -11.69 7.97
CA ASP A 23 18.81 -12.64 7.05
C ASP A 23 19.71 -13.86 6.86
N GLU A 24 19.30 -14.99 7.44
CA GLU A 24 19.95 -16.30 7.31
C GLU A 24 19.07 -17.28 6.52
N ILE A 25 18.02 -16.78 5.86
CA ILE A 25 17.07 -17.60 5.13
C ILE A 25 17.75 -18.23 3.93
N ARG A 26 17.68 -19.56 3.85
CA ARG A 26 18.14 -20.31 2.69
C ARG A 26 17.09 -20.22 1.56
N GLN A 27 17.55 -20.12 0.32
CA GLN A 27 16.67 -20.12 -0.85
C GLN A 27 15.78 -21.37 -0.85
N GLY A 28 14.47 -21.14 -0.88
CA GLY A 28 13.47 -22.19 -1.08
C GLY A 28 13.05 -22.27 -2.56
N SER A 29 12.44 -23.40 -2.94
CA SER A 29 11.90 -23.56 -4.29
C SER A 29 10.74 -22.59 -4.54
N PRO A 30 10.64 -22.00 -5.75
CA PRO A 30 9.50 -21.17 -6.12
C PRO A 30 8.20 -22.02 -6.12
N PRO A 31 7.06 -21.46 -5.71
CA PRO A 31 5.79 -22.17 -5.76
C PRO A 31 5.32 -22.36 -7.21
N THR A 32 4.59 -23.45 -7.45
CA THR A 32 4.06 -23.90 -8.75
C THR A 32 2.73 -23.24 -9.14
N THR A 33 2.41 -22.06 -8.61
CA THR A 33 1.13 -21.39 -8.93
C THR A 33 1.15 -20.87 -10.37
N PRO A 34 0.07 -21.01 -11.17
CA PRO A 34 -0.05 -20.37 -12.47
C PRO A 34 0.21 -18.86 -12.35
N MET A 35 0.94 -18.30 -13.31
CA MET A 35 1.39 -16.91 -13.27
C MET A 35 0.88 -16.15 -14.48
N VAL A 36 0.72 -14.83 -14.36
CA VAL A 36 0.44 -13.97 -15.51
C VAL A 36 1.51 -14.16 -16.58
N GLU A 37 1.09 -14.38 -17.82
CA GLU A 37 1.99 -14.67 -18.96
C GLU A 37 2.46 -13.39 -19.65
N ASP A 38 1.54 -12.47 -19.95
CA ASP A 38 1.86 -11.18 -20.56
C ASP A 38 1.85 -10.07 -19.49
N LEU A 39 3.04 -9.63 -19.09
CA LEU A 39 3.23 -8.63 -18.04
C LEU A 39 4.19 -7.53 -18.48
N THR A 40 3.68 -6.31 -18.56
CA THR A 40 4.50 -5.11 -18.70
C THR A 40 4.83 -4.55 -17.32
N VAL A 41 6.11 -4.31 -17.04
CA VAL A 41 6.60 -3.83 -15.73
C VAL A 41 7.25 -2.46 -15.87
N SER A 42 6.82 -1.48 -15.08
CA SER A 42 7.36 -0.11 -15.05
C SER A 42 7.55 0.41 -13.63
N LYS A 43 8.26 1.54 -13.48
CA LYS A 43 8.43 2.22 -12.20
C LYS A 43 7.19 3.02 -11.83
N TRP A 44 6.74 2.90 -10.59
CA TRP A 44 5.60 3.65 -10.05
C TRP A 44 6.07 4.99 -9.46
N THR A 45 6.51 5.89 -10.35
CA THR A 45 7.09 7.19 -9.98
C THR A 45 6.15 8.08 -9.15
N ASP A 46 4.84 7.91 -9.33
CA ASP A 46 3.81 8.62 -8.57
C ASP A 46 3.77 8.19 -7.09
N PHE A 47 4.21 6.99 -6.73
CA PHE A 47 4.26 6.52 -5.34
C PHE A 47 5.43 7.17 -4.58
N SER A 48 5.21 8.42 -4.18
CA SER A 48 6.21 9.28 -3.56
C SER A 48 5.70 9.97 -2.29
N LEU A 49 6.62 10.46 -1.45
CA LEU A 49 6.29 11.27 -0.28
C LEU A 49 5.56 12.57 -0.67
N GLN A 50 5.87 13.12 -1.84
CA GLN A 50 5.19 14.29 -2.39
C GLN A 50 3.71 13.99 -2.66
N THR A 51 3.41 12.93 -3.41
CA THR A 51 2.02 12.53 -3.69
C THR A 51 1.28 12.18 -2.41
N LEU A 52 1.93 11.48 -1.48
CA LEU A 52 1.36 11.19 -0.16
C LEU A 52 1.03 12.47 0.62
N SER A 53 1.94 13.44 0.65
CA SER A 53 1.74 14.72 1.35
C SER A 53 0.66 15.57 0.70
N GLY A 54 0.56 15.53 -0.63
CA GLY A 54 -0.50 16.19 -1.39
C GLY A 54 -1.86 15.53 -1.15
N SER A 55 -1.96 14.22 -1.31
CA SER A 55 -3.23 13.48 -1.30
C SER A 55 -3.83 13.29 0.09
N VAL A 56 -3.03 12.89 1.08
CA VAL A 56 -3.49 12.50 2.43
C VAL A 56 -2.69 13.18 3.55
N GLY A 57 -1.87 14.18 3.22
CA GLY A 57 -1.00 14.85 4.20
C GLY A 57 -1.73 15.61 5.32
N ASN A 58 -3.00 15.97 5.15
CA ASN A 58 -3.81 16.50 6.26
C ASN A 58 -4.12 15.42 7.30
N ILE A 59 -4.32 14.17 6.87
CA ILE A 59 -4.54 13.03 7.76
C ILE A 59 -3.27 12.73 8.57
N LEU A 60 -2.08 12.92 7.98
CA LEU A 60 -0.81 12.68 8.65
C LEU A 60 -0.56 13.53 9.90
N GLN A 61 -1.26 14.65 10.05
CA GLN A 61 -1.14 15.56 11.20
C GLN A 61 -2.02 15.15 12.38
N GLU A 62 -2.94 14.21 12.17
CA GLU A 62 -3.80 13.67 13.21
C GLU A 62 -2.97 13.03 14.32
N GLN A 63 -3.44 13.18 15.55
CA GLN A 63 -2.77 12.67 16.73
C GLN A 63 -3.20 11.24 17.03
N VAL A 64 -2.21 10.38 17.30
CA VAL A 64 -2.40 8.98 17.66
C VAL A 64 -1.57 8.63 18.89
N THR A 65 -2.04 7.62 19.61
CA THR A 65 -1.28 7.01 20.71
C THR A 65 -0.30 6.00 20.11
N PRO A 66 1.01 6.12 20.34
CA PRO A 66 1.96 5.09 19.94
C PRO A 66 1.64 3.75 20.63
N PRO A 67 1.72 2.62 19.93
CA PRO A 67 1.59 1.31 20.55
C PRO A 67 2.69 1.10 21.60
N ARG A 68 2.31 0.54 22.74
CA ARG A 68 3.23 0.20 23.83
C ARG A 68 3.67 -1.27 23.72
N GLY A 69 4.88 -1.55 24.20
CA GLY A 69 5.37 -2.92 24.31
C GLY A 69 5.69 -3.59 22.97
N ILE A 70 5.90 -2.81 21.89
CA ILE A 70 6.54 -3.35 20.69
C ILE A 70 7.93 -3.83 21.09
N PRO A 71 8.27 -5.11 20.92
CA PRO A 71 9.55 -5.58 21.37
C PRO A 71 10.67 -4.94 20.54
N SER A 72 11.76 -4.56 21.22
CA SER A 72 12.89 -3.88 20.61
C SER A 72 14.04 -4.84 20.34
N GLY A 73 15.00 -4.40 19.52
CA GLY A 73 16.22 -5.16 19.23
C GLY A 73 16.26 -5.80 17.83
N PRO A 74 17.42 -6.38 17.47
CA PRO A 74 17.60 -7.06 16.20
C PRO A 74 16.79 -8.34 16.11
N LEU A 75 16.48 -8.76 14.89
CA LEU A 75 15.78 -10.00 14.57
C LEU A 75 16.66 -10.87 13.68
N THR A 76 16.79 -12.14 14.06
CA THR A 76 17.37 -13.18 13.19
C THR A 76 16.24 -13.84 12.41
N LEU A 77 16.35 -13.84 11.10
CA LEU A 77 15.36 -14.40 10.18
C LEU A 77 15.94 -15.69 9.57
N ASN A 78 15.43 -16.83 10.00
CA ASN A 78 15.89 -18.16 9.60
C ASN A 78 15.00 -18.76 8.50
N ASN A 79 13.73 -18.36 8.46
CA ASN A 79 12.75 -18.83 7.48
C ASN A 79 11.76 -17.71 7.10
N LEU A 80 10.93 -17.94 6.08
CA LEU A 80 9.93 -16.95 5.64
C LEU A 80 8.86 -16.64 6.70
N GLY A 81 8.55 -17.59 7.58
CA GLY A 81 7.66 -17.38 8.72
C GLY A 81 8.20 -16.32 9.69
N ASP A 82 9.52 -16.23 9.86
CA ASP A 82 10.14 -15.20 10.72
C ASP A 82 9.93 -13.78 10.14
N ILE A 83 9.89 -13.64 8.81
CA ILE A 83 9.53 -12.35 8.15
C ILE A 83 8.06 -12.00 8.43
N GLU A 84 7.17 -13.00 8.36
CA GLU A 84 5.75 -12.77 8.68
C GLU A 84 5.58 -12.40 10.15
N ASP A 85 6.29 -13.06 11.06
CA ASP A 85 6.21 -12.79 12.50
C ASP A 85 6.87 -11.45 12.87
N MET A 86 7.91 -11.04 12.14
CA MET A 86 8.45 -9.68 12.21
C MET A 86 7.38 -8.65 11.85
N LEU A 87 6.66 -8.83 10.75
CA LEU A 87 5.53 -7.96 10.44
C LEU A 87 4.54 -7.96 11.63
N LYS A 88 4.14 -9.15 12.15
CA LYS A 88 3.09 -9.37 13.21
C LYS A 88 3.41 -8.60 14.45
N SER A 89 4.65 -8.72 14.87
CA SER A 89 5.09 -8.24 16.17
C SER A 89 5.71 -6.85 16.14
N ARG A 90 6.11 -6.32 14.97
CA ARG A 90 6.84 -5.03 14.87
C ARG A 90 6.13 -3.99 14.04
N ILE A 91 5.51 -4.37 12.92
CA ILE A 91 4.96 -3.42 11.95
C ILE A 91 3.46 -3.22 12.12
N TRP A 92 2.67 -4.29 12.20
CA TRP A 92 1.21 -4.15 12.34
C TRP A 92 0.76 -3.37 13.58
N PRO A 93 1.40 -3.49 14.76
CA PRO A 93 1.05 -2.65 15.91
C PRO A 93 1.22 -1.15 15.64
N LEU A 94 2.21 -0.75 14.82
CA LEU A 94 2.42 0.65 14.42
C LEU A 94 1.29 1.17 13.52
N LEU A 95 0.66 0.28 12.74
CA LEU A 95 -0.37 0.65 11.76
C LEU A 95 -1.77 0.77 12.36
N TRP A 96 -2.03 0.18 13.53
CA TRP A 96 -3.37 0.04 14.08
C TRP A 96 -4.09 1.39 14.29
N GLU A 97 -3.59 2.22 15.19
CA GLU A 97 -4.17 3.54 15.49
C GLU A 97 -4.15 4.49 14.28
N PRO A 98 -3.03 4.59 13.51
CA PRO A 98 -3.02 5.36 12.27
C PRO A 98 -4.05 4.94 11.23
N ASN A 99 -4.31 3.65 11.06
CA ASN A 99 -5.32 3.17 10.12
C ASN A 99 -6.72 3.51 10.61
N LEU A 100 -7.00 3.34 11.91
CA LEU A 100 -8.29 3.68 12.50
C LEU A 100 -8.59 5.18 12.31
N LYS A 101 -7.65 6.04 12.72
CA LYS A 101 -7.78 7.49 12.61
C LYS A 101 -7.82 7.96 11.15
N GLY A 102 -6.99 7.38 10.29
CA GLY A 102 -6.95 7.73 8.88
C GLY A 102 -8.24 7.37 8.15
N ALA A 103 -8.78 6.19 8.41
CA ALA A 103 -10.07 5.77 7.86
C ALA A 103 -11.22 6.67 8.34
N GLU A 104 -11.22 7.09 9.61
CA GLU A 104 -12.21 8.02 10.16
C GLU A 104 -12.24 9.35 9.40
N VAL A 105 -11.07 9.92 9.11
CA VAL A 105 -10.94 11.20 8.39
C VAL A 105 -11.34 11.03 6.93
N LEU A 106 -10.84 9.98 6.27
CA LEU A 106 -11.13 9.69 4.86
C LEU A 106 -12.62 9.43 4.63
N ARG A 107 -13.30 8.75 5.58
CA ARG A 107 -14.74 8.54 5.57
C ARG A 107 -15.51 9.86 5.49
N ARG A 108 -15.11 10.86 6.28
CA ARG A 108 -15.70 12.20 6.26
C ARG A 108 -15.47 12.92 4.94
N GLN A 109 -14.27 12.80 4.36
CA GLN A 109 -13.92 13.45 3.09
C GLN A 109 -14.68 12.86 1.89
N LEU A 110 -14.86 11.54 1.87
CA LEU A 110 -15.53 10.83 0.77
C LEU A 110 -17.06 10.81 0.91
N GLY A 111 -17.62 11.27 2.04
CA GLY A 111 -19.07 11.26 2.28
C GLY A 111 -19.69 9.85 2.35
N ASN A 112 -18.86 8.83 2.49
CA ASN A 112 -19.26 7.41 2.49
C ASN A 112 -19.30 6.86 3.91
N SER A 113 -20.09 5.82 4.16
CA SER A 113 -19.99 4.99 5.37
C SER A 113 -19.11 3.77 5.07
N TYR A 114 -17.91 3.73 5.66
CA TYR A 114 -17.04 2.55 5.61
C TYR A 114 -17.11 1.79 6.94
N PRO A 115 -16.98 0.45 6.91
CA PRO A 115 -16.69 -0.30 8.13
C PRO A 115 -15.34 0.10 8.73
N GLU A 116 -15.16 -0.20 10.02
CA GLU A 116 -13.88 -0.12 10.73
C GLU A 116 -12.77 -0.88 9.97
N VAL A 117 -11.52 -0.43 10.04
CA VAL A 117 -10.39 -1.12 9.40
C VAL A 117 -9.81 -2.13 10.38
N SER A 118 -9.71 -3.40 9.99
CA SER A 118 -8.95 -4.39 10.74
C SER A 118 -7.82 -4.93 9.88
N ILE A 119 -6.82 -5.55 10.51
CA ILE A 119 -5.72 -6.20 9.79
C ILE A 119 -5.76 -7.69 10.09
N ARG A 120 -5.75 -8.54 9.05
CA ARG A 120 -5.88 -10.00 9.18
C ARG A 120 -5.02 -10.72 8.14
N THR A 121 -4.26 -11.71 8.57
CA THR A 121 -3.50 -12.58 7.67
C THR A 121 -4.39 -13.70 7.12
N THR A 122 -4.37 -13.95 5.80
CA THR A 122 -5.20 -14.99 5.16
C THR A 122 -4.38 -15.90 4.24
N ASN A 123 -4.48 -17.21 4.40
CA ASN A 123 -3.64 -18.16 3.64
C ASN A 123 -4.28 -18.64 2.31
N SER A 124 -5.38 -18.02 1.90
CA SER A 124 -6.04 -18.31 0.63
C SER A 124 -6.77 -17.09 0.05
N ILE A 125 -6.83 -17.05 -1.28
CA ILE A 125 -7.60 -16.07 -2.07
C ILE A 125 -8.50 -16.86 -2.99
N SER A 126 -9.82 -16.71 -2.87
CA SER A 126 -10.80 -17.35 -3.76
C SER A 126 -10.61 -18.87 -3.90
N GLY A 127 -10.26 -19.56 -2.80
CA GLY A 127 -9.98 -21.00 -2.78
C GLY A 127 -8.57 -21.40 -3.25
N VAL A 128 -7.79 -20.47 -3.82
CA VAL A 128 -6.40 -20.69 -4.20
C VAL A 128 -5.50 -20.53 -2.98
N ARG A 129 -4.64 -21.53 -2.72
CA ARG A 129 -3.64 -21.46 -1.66
C ARG A 129 -2.60 -20.42 -2.04
N CYS A 130 -2.69 -19.25 -1.41
CA CYS A 130 -1.75 -18.17 -1.58
C CYS A 130 -1.21 -17.88 -0.18
N PRO A 131 0.05 -18.20 0.14
CA PRO A 131 0.70 -17.68 1.34
C PRO A 131 0.90 -16.18 1.10
N CYS A 132 -0.18 -15.44 1.31
CA CYS A 132 -0.27 -14.02 1.04
C CYS A 132 -0.68 -13.31 2.32
N GLN A 133 -0.05 -12.19 2.60
CA GLN A 133 -0.51 -11.27 3.61
C GLN A 133 -1.66 -10.46 3.01
N SER A 134 -2.76 -10.28 3.73
CA SER A 134 -3.85 -9.41 3.28
C SER A 134 -4.24 -8.43 4.38
N PHE A 135 -4.89 -7.34 3.99
CA PHE A 135 -5.44 -6.34 4.91
C PHE A 135 -6.94 -6.31 4.65
N THR A 136 -7.82 -6.44 5.64
CA THR A 136 -9.26 -6.69 5.40
C THR A 136 -10.19 -5.82 6.25
N LEU A 137 -11.23 -5.27 5.63
CA LEU A 137 -12.29 -4.56 6.35
C LEU A 137 -13.29 -5.55 6.99
N PRO A 138 -13.51 -5.56 8.32
CA PRO A 138 -14.57 -6.33 8.96
C PRO A 138 -15.96 -5.85 8.50
N GLY A 139 -16.91 -6.76 8.35
CA GLY A 139 -18.31 -6.41 8.06
C GLY A 139 -18.67 -6.26 6.57
N ASP A 140 -17.72 -6.37 5.65
CA ASP A 140 -18.04 -6.60 4.23
C ASP A 140 -18.38 -8.09 4.04
N ARG A 141 -19.53 -8.41 3.42
CA ARG A 141 -19.97 -9.79 3.15
C ARG A 141 -18.93 -10.56 2.31
N ASP A 142 -18.05 -9.83 1.64
CA ASP A 142 -16.96 -10.34 0.78
C ASP A 142 -15.57 -10.44 1.46
N GLN A 143 -15.43 -10.19 2.77
CA GLN A 143 -14.11 -10.10 3.43
C GLN A 143 -13.16 -9.17 2.64
N ALA A 144 -13.59 -7.93 2.40
CA ALA A 144 -12.92 -7.07 1.42
C ALA A 144 -11.45 -6.83 1.76
N ARG A 145 -10.59 -7.58 1.07
CA ARG A 145 -9.14 -7.38 1.02
C ARG A 145 -8.88 -5.97 0.50
N LEU A 146 -7.91 -5.26 1.05
CA LEU A 146 -7.49 -3.93 0.62
C LEU A 146 -6.33 -4.06 -0.38
N PHE A 147 -5.40 -4.94 -0.07
CA PHE A 147 -4.26 -5.32 -0.91
C PHE A 147 -3.71 -6.68 -0.45
N VAL A 148 -2.86 -7.27 -1.28
CA VAL A 148 -2.22 -8.57 -1.05
C VAL A 148 -0.70 -8.42 -0.96
N GLY A 149 0.00 -9.33 -0.31
CA GLY A 149 1.46 -9.27 -0.21
C GLY A 149 2.12 -10.62 -0.13
N ILE A 150 3.39 -10.68 -0.51
CA ILE A 150 4.24 -11.87 -0.36
C ILE A 150 5.51 -11.51 0.39
N CYS A 151 6.09 -12.49 1.09
CA CYS A 151 7.41 -12.36 1.73
C CYS A 151 8.44 -13.20 0.97
N LEU A 152 9.65 -12.66 0.82
CA LEU A 152 10.80 -13.32 0.21
C LEU A 152 12.06 -13.04 1.04
N SER A 153 13.07 -13.91 0.94
CA SER A 153 14.41 -13.59 1.45
C SER A 153 15.09 -12.56 0.54
N ALA A 154 15.84 -11.63 1.14
CA ALA A 154 16.64 -10.67 0.37
C ALA A 154 17.79 -11.35 -0.41
N THR A 155 18.18 -12.57 -0.01
CA THR A 155 19.15 -13.39 -0.76
C THR A 155 18.54 -14.02 -2.02
N ALA A 156 17.22 -14.23 -2.03
CA ALA A 156 16.50 -14.82 -3.15
C ALA A 156 16.13 -13.77 -4.21
N TRP A 157 15.73 -12.57 -3.78
CA TRP A 157 15.25 -11.54 -4.70
C TRP A 157 15.44 -10.12 -4.16
N LYS A 158 15.75 -9.19 -5.06
CA LYS A 158 15.82 -7.75 -4.82
C LYS A 158 15.19 -7.00 -5.99
N SER A 159 14.54 -5.88 -5.71
CA SER A 159 13.84 -5.06 -6.71
C SER A 159 14.76 -4.58 -7.83
N LYS A 160 16.02 -4.26 -7.51
CA LYS A 160 17.04 -3.86 -8.49
C LYS A 160 17.25 -4.89 -9.60
N TYR A 161 16.96 -6.17 -9.36
CA TYR A 161 17.09 -7.22 -10.36
C TYR A 161 16.14 -7.02 -11.55
N LEU A 162 15.02 -6.31 -11.35
CA LEU A 162 14.10 -5.90 -12.42
C LEU A 162 14.76 -4.90 -13.37
N SER A 163 15.41 -3.88 -12.81
CA SER A 163 16.13 -2.85 -13.59
C SER A 163 17.37 -3.41 -14.27
N GLU A 164 18.06 -4.35 -13.62
CA GLU A 164 19.22 -5.07 -14.15
C GLU A 164 18.84 -6.17 -15.18
N ARG A 165 17.53 -6.46 -15.36
CA ARG A 165 17.01 -7.51 -16.26
C ARG A 165 17.65 -8.88 -16.02
N ARG A 166 17.84 -9.26 -14.75
CA ARG A 166 18.34 -10.60 -14.42
C ARG A 166 17.33 -11.68 -14.84
N LEU A 167 17.84 -12.86 -15.18
CA LEU A 167 17.00 -14.03 -15.46
C LEU A 167 16.03 -14.29 -14.31
N ASN A 168 14.75 -14.49 -14.63
CA ASN A 168 13.66 -14.77 -13.67
C ASN A 168 13.41 -13.67 -12.62
N ALA A 169 13.97 -12.46 -12.78
CA ALA A 169 13.75 -11.36 -11.83
C ALA A 169 12.28 -10.93 -11.74
N ASP A 170 11.50 -11.17 -12.78
CA ASP A 170 10.08 -10.88 -12.87
C ASP A 170 9.18 -11.91 -12.18
N GLN A 171 9.69 -13.08 -11.77
CA GLN A 171 8.86 -14.13 -11.15
C GLN A 171 8.10 -13.62 -9.90
N PRO A 172 8.73 -12.99 -8.90
CA PRO A 172 7.99 -12.41 -7.78
C PRO A 172 6.93 -11.38 -8.18
N ILE A 173 7.22 -10.59 -9.20
CA ILE A 173 6.34 -9.54 -9.71
C ILE A 173 5.12 -10.12 -10.43
N ARG A 174 5.32 -11.16 -11.25
CA ARG A 174 4.22 -11.95 -11.85
C ARG A 174 3.36 -12.61 -10.79
N ARG A 175 3.98 -13.13 -9.72
CA ARG A 175 3.25 -13.79 -8.63
C ARG A 175 2.34 -12.80 -7.90
N ILE A 176 2.84 -11.61 -7.56
CA ILE A 176 2.00 -10.62 -6.88
C ILE A 176 0.90 -10.10 -7.82
N ALA A 177 1.16 -9.95 -9.13
CA ALA A 177 0.14 -9.61 -10.12
C ALA A 177 -0.97 -10.66 -10.19
N THR A 178 -0.63 -11.95 -10.22
CA THR A 178 -1.59 -13.06 -10.13
C THR A 178 -2.45 -12.96 -8.87
N TYR A 179 -1.85 -12.65 -7.71
CA TYR A 179 -2.60 -12.53 -6.46
C TYR A 179 -3.53 -11.33 -6.46
N CYS A 180 -3.10 -10.20 -7.02
CA CYS A 180 -3.93 -9.03 -7.27
C CYS A 180 -5.16 -9.39 -8.14
N LEU A 181 -4.94 -10.09 -9.26
CA LEU A 181 -6.02 -10.54 -10.17
C LEU A 181 -7.03 -11.46 -9.48
N HIS A 182 -6.57 -12.46 -8.74
CA HIS A 182 -7.44 -13.36 -7.99
C HIS A 182 -8.21 -12.66 -6.85
N ALA A 183 -7.59 -11.66 -6.22
CA ALA A 183 -8.22 -10.90 -5.15
C ALA A 183 -9.14 -9.79 -5.66
N ASP A 184 -9.12 -9.51 -6.98
CA ASP A 184 -9.74 -8.32 -7.57
C ASP A 184 -9.24 -7.03 -6.90
N ARG A 185 -7.95 -6.95 -6.59
CA ARG A 185 -7.33 -5.78 -5.92
C ARG A 185 -6.13 -5.32 -6.71
N ARG A 186 -6.06 -4.01 -6.99
CA ARG A 186 -4.96 -3.43 -7.77
C ARG A 186 -3.64 -3.36 -7.01
N TYR A 187 -3.70 -3.25 -5.69
CA TYR A 187 -2.53 -2.97 -4.89
C TYR A 187 -1.97 -4.24 -4.29
N GLY A 188 -0.64 -4.33 -4.25
CA GLY A 188 0.04 -5.38 -3.51
C GLY A 188 1.45 -4.99 -3.06
N PHE A 189 2.13 -5.88 -2.37
CA PHE A 189 3.52 -5.67 -1.98
C PHE A 189 4.36 -6.95 -1.95
N ILE A 190 5.67 -6.78 -2.02
CA ILE A 190 6.68 -7.81 -1.77
C ILE A 190 7.54 -7.30 -0.63
N LEU A 191 7.67 -8.08 0.44
CA LEU A 191 8.52 -7.73 1.57
C LEU A 191 9.74 -8.65 1.62
N THR A 192 10.90 -8.04 1.86
CA THR A 192 12.13 -8.73 2.25
C THR A 192 12.69 -8.12 3.54
N SER A 193 13.80 -8.68 4.02
CA SER A 193 14.57 -8.11 5.13
C SER A 193 15.28 -6.79 4.78
N GLU A 194 15.36 -6.42 3.49
CA GLU A 194 16.09 -5.25 2.99
C GLU A 194 15.18 -4.17 2.38
N GLU A 195 13.97 -4.51 1.94
CA GLU A 195 13.07 -3.57 1.28
C GLU A 195 11.59 -4.00 1.32
N LEU A 196 10.70 -3.02 1.21
CA LEU A 196 9.31 -3.19 0.83
C LEU A 196 9.14 -2.72 -0.61
N VAL A 197 8.67 -3.58 -1.51
CA VAL A 197 8.28 -3.20 -2.86
C VAL A 197 6.77 -3.12 -2.94
N VAL A 198 6.24 -1.93 -3.17
CA VAL A 198 4.81 -1.73 -3.40
C VAL A 198 4.50 -1.84 -4.88
N VAL A 199 3.33 -2.35 -5.24
CA VAL A 199 2.89 -2.51 -6.63
C VAL A 199 1.47 -2.03 -6.86
N CYS A 200 1.22 -1.53 -8.07
CA CYS A 200 -0.10 -1.23 -8.62
C CYS A 200 -0.30 -2.02 -9.92
N VAL A 201 -1.41 -2.76 -10.01
CA VAL A 201 -1.74 -3.68 -11.09
C VAL A 201 -2.96 -3.15 -11.84
N SER A 202 -2.87 -3.13 -13.17
CA SER A 202 -4.00 -2.84 -14.04
C SER A 202 -4.13 -3.90 -15.12
N SER A 203 -5.36 -4.28 -15.41
CA SER A 203 -5.71 -5.25 -16.45
C SER A 203 -7.14 -4.99 -16.91
N ALA A 204 -7.42 -5.26 -18.19
CA ALA A 204 -8.77 -5.16 -18.74
C ALA A 204 -9.71 -6.24 -18.19
N THR A 205 -9.17 -7.39 -17.80
CA THR A 205 -9.93 -8.52 -17.26
C THR A 205 -9.23 -9.10 -16.02
N ARG A 206 -9.77 -10.21 -15.51
CA ARG A 206 -9.15 -11.00 -14.43
C ARG A 206 -8.51 -12.30 -14.93
N ASN A 207 -8.41 -12.49 -16.25
CA ASN A 207 -7.77 -13.65 -16.85
C ASN A 207 -6.23 -13.49 -16.76
N LEU A 208 -5.52 -14.57 -16.47
CA LEU A 208 -4.06 -14.59 -16.35
C LEU A 208 -3.36 -14.55 -17.73
N GLU A 209 -4.10 -14.91 -18.79
CA GLU A 209 -3.63 -14.89 -20.18
C GLU A 209 -3.71 -13.49 -20.81
N ASP A 210 -4.51 -12.58 -20.23
CA ASP A 210 -4.71 -11.24 -20.78
C ASP A 210 -3.56 -10.29 -20.39
N PRO A 211 -3.22 -9.30 -21.25
CA PRO A 211 -2.16 -8.34 -20.97
C PRO A 211 -2.38 -7.59 -19.66
N CYS A 212 -1.38 -7.67 -18.79
CA CYS A 212 -1.37 -7.01 -17.49
C CYS A 212 -0.25 -5.95 -17.45
N GLN A 213 -0.52 -4.83 -16.78
CA GLN A 213 0.49 -3.83 -16.47
C GLN A 213 0.71 -3.77 -14.96
N LEU A 214 1.97 -3.68 -14.55
CA LEU A 214 2.36 -3.52 -13.16
C LEU A 214 3.36 -2.37 -13.02
N GLU A 215 3.05 -1.46 -12.12
CA GLU A 215 3.95 -0.40 -11.69
C GLU A 215 4.49 -0.74 -10.30
N TRP A 216 5.77 -0.53 -10.04
CA TRP A 216 6.38 -0.80 -8.72
C TRP A 216 7.26 0.32 -8.20
N GLU A 217 7.33 0.43 -6.86
CA GLU A 217 8.32 1.27 -6.18
C GLU A 217 8.90 0.56 -4.97
N ALA A 218 10.21 0.73 -4.74
CA ALA A 218 10.94 0.08 -3.68
C ALA A 218 11.28 1.06 -2.56
N ILE A 219 10.98 0.65 -1.33
CA ILE A 219 11.21 1.40 -0.11
C ILE A 219 12.27 0.65 0.70
N PRO A 220 13.47 1.22 0.87
CA PRO A 220 14.52 0.61 1.67
C PRO A 220 14.05 0.33 3.10
N TRP A 221 14.37 -0.85 3.63
CA TRP A 221 14.02 -1.21 5.01
C TRP A 221 14.66 -0.26 6.04
N ALA A 222 15.83 0.28 5.72
CA ALA A 222 16.54 1.24 6.55
C ALA A 222 15.97 2.68 6.46
N ALA A 223 15.00 2.96 5.59
CA ALA A 223 14.39 4.28 5.47
C ALA A 223 13.68 4.67 6.78
N GLN A 224 13.92 5.89 7.25
CA GLN A 224 13.41 6.40 8.52
C GLN A 224 13.34 7.93 8.48
N GLY A 225 12.55 8.50 9.40
CA GLY A 225 12.43 9.94 9.55
C GLY A 225 11.45 10.58 8.56
N GLY A 226 11.22 11.87 8.75
CA GLY A 226 10.13 12.58 8.08
C GLY A 226 10.35 12.90 6.60
N GLN A 227 11.52 12.65 6.02
CA GLN A 227 11.85 13.03 4.64
C GLN A 227 11.73 11.89 3.63
N ASP A 228 11.54 10.67 4.10
CA ASP A 228 11.48 9.47 3.26
C ASP A 228 10.16 8.74 3.41
N LEU A 229 9.78 7.98 2.39
CA LEU A 229 8.80 6.91 2.58
C LEU A 229 9.46 5.79 3.38
N THR A 230 8.87 5.46 4.51
CA THR A 230 9.29 4.34 5.37
C THR A 230 8.33 3.17 5.20
N VAL A 231 8.74 1.94 5.56
CA VAL A 231 7.89 0.74 5.42
C VAL A 231 6.50 0.90 6.07
N PRO A 232 6.35 1.33 7.33
CA PRO A 232 5.02 1.51 7.93
C PRO A 232 4.22 2.61 7.22
N LEU A 233 4.84 3.76 6.93
CA LEU A 233 4.20 4.86 6.20
C LEU A 233 3.67 4.43 4.82
N SER A 234 4.43 3.63 4.07
CA SER A 234 4.03 3.11 2.76
C SER A 234 2.84 2.14 2.85
N LEU A 235 2.85 1.22 3.82
CA LEU A 235 1.73 0.31 4.05
C LEU A 235 0.46 1.05 4.50
N TRP A 236 0.62 2.08 5.35
CA TRP A 236 -0.48 2.96 5.72
C TRP A 236 -1.02 3.72 4.50
N PHE A 237 -0.13 4.25 3.64
CA PHE A 237 -0.55 4.97 2.45
C PHE A 237 -1.32 4.07 1.47
N MET A 238 -0.82 2.86 1.20
CA MET A 238 -1.56 1.84 0.46
C MET A 238 -2.92 1.56 1.07
N THR A 239 -3.00 1.47 2.40
CA THR A 239 -4.28 1.30 3.12
C THR A 239 -5.23 2.46 2.79
N MET A 240 -4.80 3.71 2.94
CA MET A 240 -5.64 4.88 2.66
C MET A 240 -6.17 4.89 1.22
N MET A 241 -5.36 4.51 0.25
CA MET A 241 -5.79 4.44 -1.15
C MET A 241 -6.78 3.30 -1.41
N SER A 242 -6.54 2.13 -0.80
CA SER A 242 -7.42 0.96 -0.93
C SER A 242 -8.77 1.13 -0.24
N LEU A 243 -8.92 2.10 0.67
CA LEU A 243 -10.20 2.38 1.33
C LEU A 243 -11.23 2.98 0.38
N ASN A 244 -10.79 3.69 -0.66
CA ASN A 244 -11.71 4.17 -1.68
C ASN A 244 -12.17 3.01 -2.59
N ARG A 245 -13.45 2.66 -2.49
CA ARG A 245 -14.07 1.53 -3.21
C ARG A 245 -13.99 1.67 -4.72
N ASP A 246 -14.07 2.89 -5.23
CA ASP A 246 -14.07 3.15 -6.67
C ASP A 246 -12.68 2.92 -7.28
N TYR A 247 -11.64 2.98 -6.44
CA TYR A 247 -10.25 2.88 -6.87
C TYR A 247 -9.53 1.62 -6.41
N ARG A 248 -10.09 0.78 -5.53
CA ARG A 248 -9.38 -0.41 -5.00
C ARG A 248 -9.37 -1.62 -5.93
N ARG A 249 -10.37 -1.74 -6.80
CA ARG A 249 -10.52 -2.88 -7.73
C ARG A 249 -9.54 -2.77 -8.89
N ILE A 250 -9.24 -3.91 -9.51
CA ILE A 250 -8.50 -3.90 -10.77
C ILE A 250 -9.37 -3.23 -11.83
N CYS A 251 -8.74 -2.37 -12.61
CA CYS A 251 -9.33 -1.74 -13.77
C CYS A 251 -8.32 -1.71 -14.92
N SER A 252 -8.81 -1.40 -16.12
CA SER A 252 -7.95 -1.27 -17.29
C SER A 252 -6.99 -0.09 -17.13
N SER A 253 -5.80 -0.19 -17.73
CA SER A 253 -4.82 0.90 -17.72
C SER A 253 -5.36 2.21 -18.31
N ARG A 254 -6.33 2.13 -19.22
CA ARG A 254 -7.02 3.30 -19.81
C ARG A 254 -7.93 4.04 -18.83
N GLN A 255 -8.38 3.36 -17.78
CA GLN A 255 -9.22 3.93 -16.72
C GLN A 255 -8.38 4.36 -15.50
N LEU A 256 -7.11 3.95 -15.45
CA LEU A 256 -6.20 4.27 -14.38
C LEU A 256 -5.85 5.76 -14.44
N LEU A 257 -6.27 6.52 -13.44
CA LEU A 257 -5.80 7.89 -13.26
C LEU A 257 -4.47 7.88 -12.50
N PRO A 258 -3.55 8.82 -12.82
CA PRO A 258 -2.33 9.03 -12.05
C PRO A 258 -2.66 9.24 -10.57
N MET A 259 -1.77 8.81 -9.68
CA MET A 259 -2.05 8.90 -8.25
C MET A 259 -2.11 10.35 -7.80
N ASN A 260 -1.31 11.24 -8.42
CA ASN A 260 -1.37 12.68 -8.19
C ASN A 260 -2.39 13.37 -9.12
N HIS A 261 -3.59 12.79 -9.28
CA HIS A 261 -4.66 13.38 -10.10
C HIS A 261 -5.67 14.16 -9.24
N TRP A 262 -6.00 15.36 -9.72
CA TRP A 262 -6.88 16.31 -9.04
C TRP A 262 -7.94 16.83 -9.99
N VAL A 263 -9.16 16.93 -9.50
CA VAL A 263 -10.31 17.40 -10.26
C VAL A 263 -10.62 18.82 -9.82
N ARG A 264 -10.67 19.75 -10.78
CA ARG A 264 -11.07 21.13 -10.49
C ARG A 264 -12.59 21.20 -10.35
N GLN A 265 -13.05 21.82 -9.27
CA GLN A 265 -14.46 21.98 -8.92
C GLN A 265 -14.70 23.41 -8.40
N TYR A 266 -15.95 23.79 -8.18
CA TYR A 266 -16.31 25.06 -7.56
C TYR A 266 -17.03 24.78 -6.25
N ASN A 267 -16.62 25.47 -5.18
CA ASN A 267 -17.30 25.37 -3.90
C ASN A 267 -18.65 26.12 -3.92
N THR A 268 -19.40 26.07 -2.81
CA THR A 268 -20.70 26.75 -2.69
C THR A 268 -20.63 28.27 -2.83
N GLN A 269 -19.44 28.86 -2.73
CA GLN A 269 -19.17 30.29 -2.91
C GLN A 269 -18.71 30.63 -4.34
N GLY A 270 -18.70 29.65 -5.25
CA GLY A 270 -18.25 29.83 -6.64
C GLY A 270 -16.72 29.97 -6.79
N GLN A 271 -15.95 29.66 -5.76
CA GLN A 271 -14.49 29.69 -5.82
C GLN A 271 -13.93 28.35 -6.31
N PRO A 272 -12.89 28.35 -7.17
CA PRO A 272 -12.27 27.12 -7.63
C PRO A 272 -11.58 26.40 -6.47
N VAL A 273 -11.82 25.10 -6.36
CA VAL A 273 -11.14 24.17 -5.46
C VAL A 273 -10.65 22.96 -6.24
N PHE A 274 -9.56 22.35 -5.80
CA PHE A 274 -9.04 21.11 -6.38
C PHE A 274 -9.31 19.96 -5.42
N ARG A 275 -10.05 18.95 -5.91
CA ARG A 275 -10.41 17.76 -5.15
C ARG A 275 -9.58 16.57 -5.61
N HIS A 276 -8.85 15.94 -4.70
CA HIS A 276 -8.08 14.74 -4.99
C HIS A 276 -9.00 13.54 -5.25
N HIS A 277 -8.79 12.83 -6.35
CA HIS A 277 -9.74 11.82 -6.82
C HIS A 277 -9.83 10.57 -5.91
N ILE A 278 -8.72 10.15 -5.27
CA ILE A 278 -8.70 8.98 -4.37
C ILE A 278 -9.12 9.36 -2.95
N SER A 279 -8.63 10.48 -2.42
CA SER A 279 -8.86 10.83 -1.01
C SER A 279 -10.06 11.74 -0.77
N GLY A 280 -10.53 12.45 -1.80
CA GLY A 280 -11.54 13.50 -1.64
C GLY A 280 -11.02 14.74 -0.93
N ARG A 281 -9.71 14.84 -0.65
CA ARG A 281 -9.11 16.04 -0.06
C ARG A 281 -9.29 17.23 -1.00
N GLU A 282 -9.74 18.34 -0.45
CA GLU A 282 -9.88 19.60 -1.17
C GLU A 282 -8.78 20.59 -0.76
N VAL A 283 -8.26 21.31 -1.73
CA VAL A 283 -7.28 22.38 -1.56
C VAL A 283 -7.61 23.55 -2.48
N VAL A 284 -7.21 24.76 -2.09
CA VAL A 284 -7.41 25.97 -2.91
C VAL A 284 -6.30 26.11 -3.95
N ASP A 285 -5.06 25.84 -3.54
CA ASP A 285 -3.88 25.93 -4.40
C ASP A 285 -3.65 24.66 -5.19
N TYR A 286 -3.18 24.82 -6.42
CA TYR A 286 -2.88 23.68 -7.29
C TYR A 286 -1.69 22.87 -6.76
N PRO A 287 -1.84 21.57 -6.48
CA PRO A 287 -0.75 20.78 -5.93
C PRO A 287 0.41 20.61 -6.93
N PHE A 288 1.63 20.73 -6.44
CA PHE A 288 2.83 20.59 -7.26
C PHE A 288 2.89 19.20 -7.93
N GLY A 289 3.19 19.20 -9.23
CA GLY A 289 3.27 17.98 -10.05
C GLY A 289 1.94 17.26 -10.28
N ALA A 290 0.80 17.87 -9.95
CA ALA A 290 -0.50 17.28 -10.18
C ALA A 290 -0.84 17.21 -11.68
N SER A 291 -1.71 16.26 -12.02
CA SER A 291 -2.45 16.25 -13.28
C SER A 291 -3.90 16.68 -13.06
N THR A 292 -4.48 17.45 -13.98
CA THR A 292 -5.87 17.94 -13.88
C THR A 292 -6.75 17.53 -15.03
N ARG A 293 -8.03 17.35 -14.72
CA ARG A 293 -9.12 17.41 -15.68
C ARG A 293 -10.11 18.48 -15.23
N ASP A 294 -10.48 19.38 -16.14
CA ASP A 294 -11.62 20.26 -15.91
C ASP A 294 -12.90 19.43 -16.04
N ILE A 295 -13.81 19.56 -15.07
CA ILE A 295 -15.20 19.15 -15.29
C ILE A 295 -15.82 20.24 -16.16
N THR A 296 -15.65 20.15 -17.48
CA THR A 296 -16.55 20.85 -18.40
C THR A 296 -17.93 20.22 -18.19
N GLY A 297 -18.90 21.00 -17.71
CA GLY A 297 -20.23 20.51 -17.41
C GLY A 297 -20.78 19.64 -18.53
N ALA A 298 -21.07 18.38 -18.21
CA ALA A 298 -22.01 17.60 -18.99
C ALA A 298 -23.39 18.17 -18.71
N ASN A 299 -23.96 18.83 -19.71
CA ASN A 299 -25.42 18.97 -19.84
C ASN A 299 -26.01 17.60 -20.17
#